data_AF-S0GP78-F1
#
_entry.id   AF-S0GP78-F1
#
_cell.length_a   1.000
_cell.length_b   1.000
_cell.length_c   1.000
_cell.angle_alpha   90.00
_cell.angle_beta   90.00
_cell.angle_gamma   90.00
#
_symmetry.space_group_name_H-M   'P 1'
#
loop_
_entity.id
_entity.type
_entity.pdbx_description
1 polymer ?
#
loop_
_entity_poly.entity_id
_entity_poly.type
_entity_poly.pdbx_seq_one_letter_code
_entity_poly.pdbx_strand_id
1 'polypeptide(L)'
;MAKQGLLDIEKLKRYAIDYDGVLRTLPYFTFQKFAADMKLNVIEIENEDVITNARRKAGHTGPYKAGAEINYPNEIGKIVEMSIKPELTVARLKDNILNYSEKKILSNAGQRVDHTTKKHPMEKFVVDSHIISHSEDVTFSAFFAERNDNVFSPMTSFTGFFPWIDHFKTTNDINMANRNLVRTGFFAGGDGVNDYDRLVNFLRAAHPFLKRSAILYYSDQVEMICKEAYRQKVDAFARPSTEDFWKAVKDDAKFPGLQPITHEAYGTGHALILIRPGMMDFGANTQKATRFVQIRDIFEDPNELQFWLQAGYGTRFQDIHQKVFQVNEFTNEGVDLAGDYVTGAAVTVTITSAEAVEAGAEWKLGENGEWMKSNDTLLGVPDGTHTIYYKEVTGYTKPENGSVTVAEGKDFTASGIYTKS
;
A
#
# COMPACT_ATOMS: atom_id res chain seq x y z
N MET A 1 -21.18 13.47 44.75
CA MET A 1 -20.39 14.24 43.78
C MET A 1 -20.03 13.30 42.65
N ALA A 2 -20.63 13.47 41.46
CA ALA A 2 -20.29 12.63 40.31
C ALA A 2 -18.82 12.84 39.96
N LYS A 3 -18.06 11.74 39.84
CA LYS A 3 -16.70 11.77 39.28
C LYS A 3 -16.80 12.44 37.92
N GLN A 4 -16.27 13.66 37.80
CA GLN A 4 -16.15 14.34 36.52
C GLN A 4 -15.19 13.49 35.68
N GLY A 5 -15.72 12.82 34.66
CA GLY A 5 -14.91 12.03 33.73
C GLY A 5 -13.79 12.89 33.16
N LEU A 6 -12.60 12.31 32.97
CA LEU A 6 -11.44 13.03 32.44
C LEU A 6 -11.67 13.58 31.02
N LEU A 7 -12.61 13.00 30.28
CA LEU A 7 -13.09 13.41 28.96
C LEU A 7 -14.49 14.01 29.08
N ASP A 8 -14.74 15.13 28.40
CA ASP A 8 -16.04 15.80 28.34
C ASP A 8 -16.49 15.95 26.87
N ILE A 9 -17.69 15.44 26.55
CA ILE A 9 -18.27 15.44 25.20
C ILE A 9 -18.38 16.86 24.63
N GLU A 10 -18.80 17.83 25.44
CA GLU A 10 -18.94 19.20 24.98
C GLU A 10 -17.58 19.82 24.65
N LYS A 11 -16.53 19.46 25.40
CA LYS A 11 -15.17 19.95 25.15
C LYS A 11 -14.56 19.29 23.91
N LEU A 12 -14.82 18.00 23.66
CA LEU A 12 -14.44 17.31 22.42
C LEU A 12 -15.10 17.96 21.20
N LYS A 13 -16.41 18.19 21.25
CA LYS A 13 -17.16 18.85 20.17
C LYS A 13 -16.64 20.27 19.92
N ARG A 14 -16.37 21.05 20.97
CA ARG A 14 -15.78 22.40 20.84
C ARG A 14 -14.36 22.34 20.28
N TYR A 15 -13.53 21.39 20.71
CA TYR A 15 -12.17 21.24 20.19
C TYR A 15 -12.16 20.94 18.68
N ALA A 16 -13.03 20.04 18.22
CA ALA A 16 -13.17 19.74 16.79
C ALA A 16 -13.60 20.97 15.95
N ILE A 17 -14.40 21.88 16.51
CA ILE A 17 -14.86 23.09 15.83
C ILE A 17 -13.78 24.20 15.88
N ASP A 18 -13.25 24.48 17.07
CA ASP A 18 -12.33 25.59 17.30
C ASP A 18 -10.97 25.38 16.62
N TYR A 19 -10.52 24.13 16.51
CA TYR A 19 -9.23 23.75 15.93
C TYR A 19 -9.34 23.10 14.54
N ASP A 20 -10.51 23.13 13.88
CA ASP A 20 -10.72 22.51 12.56
C ASP A 20 -9.63 22.88 11.55
N GLY A 21 -9.19 24.14 11.52
CA GLY A 21 -8.10 24.60 10.64
C GLY A 21 -6.73 23.95 10.93
N VAL A 22 -6.42 23.66 12.21
CA VAL A 22 -5.18 22.97 12.61
C VAL A 22 -5.32 21.46 12.40
N LEU A 23 -6.50 20.89 12.69
CA LEU A 23 -6.75 19.47 12.51
C LEU A 23 -6.70 19.06 11.03
N ARG A 24 -7.10 19.95 10.11
CA ARG A 24 -6.95 19.76 8.67
C ARG A 24 -5.50 19.67 8.21
N THR A 25 -4.54 20.27 8.93
CA THR A 25 -3.12 20.23 8.55
C THR A 25 -2.39 18.99 9.08
N LEU A 26 -2.93 18.32 10.10
CA LEU A 26 -2.30 17.12 10.69
C LEU A 26 -2.05 15.99 9.68
N PRO A 27 -3.01 15.58 8.83
CA PRO A 27 -2.75 14.57 7.81
C PRO A 27 -1.65 14.98 6.82
N TYR A 28 -1.52 16.29 6.52
CA TYR A 28 -0.49 16.77 5.60
C TYR A 28 0.91 16.52 6.13
N PHE A 29 1.15 16.49 7.45
CA PHE A 29 2.47 16.15 7.97
C PHE A 29 2.84 14.68 7.70
N THR A 30 1.89 13.76 7.92
CA THR A 30 2.07 12.33 7.60
C THR A 30 2.26 12.14 6.10
N PHE A 31 1.39 12.74 5.28
CA PHE A 31 1.46 12.64 3.82
C PHE A 31 2.70 13.30 3.24
N GLN A 32 3.16 14.42 3.79
CA GLN A 32 4.36 15.10 3.33
C GLN A 32 5.61 14.28 3.65
N LYS A 33 5.66 13.63 4.82
CA LYS A 33 6.75 12.70 5.15
C LYS A 33 6.78 11.54 4.17
N PHE A 34 5.65 10.86 3.99
CA PHE A 34 5.51 9.77 3.02
C PHE A 34 5.87 10.20 1.59
N ALA A 35 5.37 11.36 1.14
CA ALA A 35 5.64 11.87 -0.19
C ALA A 35 7.09 12.33 -0.36
N ALA A 36 7.77 12.79 0.69
CA ALA A 36 9.19 13.11 0.63
C ALA A 36 10.03 11.83 0.53
N ASP A 37 9.72 10.82 1.35
CA ASP A 37 10.44 9.54 1.37
C ASP A 37 10.24 8.78 0.04
N MET A 38 9.01 8.77 -0.47
CA MET A 38 8.65 8.15 -1.75
C MET A 38 8.81 9.09 -2.96
N LYS A 39 9.24 10.34 -2.78
CA LYS A 39 9.38 11.35 -3.85
C LYS A 39 8.15 11.49 -4.75
N LEU A 40 6.97 11.48 -4.14
CA LEU A 40 5.68 11.72 -4.78
C LEU A 40 5.39 13.22 -4.83
N ASN A 41 4.66 13.66 -5.86
CA ASN A 41 4.12 15.01 -5.86
C ASN A 41 2.81 15.01 -5.07
N VAL A 42 2.72 15.83 -4.03
CA VAL A 42 1.43 16.06 -3.35
C VAL A 42 0.71 17.19 -4.05
N ILE A 43 -0.50 16.93 -4.52
CA ILE A 43 -1.35 17.92 -5.17
C ILE A 43 -2.69 18.03 -4.47
N GLU A 44 -3.15 19.27 -4.26
CA GLU A 44 -4.49 19.54 -3.74
C GLU A 44 -5.44 19.74 -4.92
N ILE A 45 -6.49 18.93 -5.01
CA ILE A 45 -7.41 18.90 -6.16
C ILE A 45 -8.85 19.00 -5.66
N GLU A 46 -9.60 19.98 -6.17
CA GLU A 46 -11.00 20.15 -5.76
C GLU A 46 -11.93 19.09 -6.37
N ASN A 47 -11.88 18.90 -7.68
CA ASN A 47 -12.82 18.04 -8.41
C ASN A 47 -12.13 16.99 -9.28
N GLU A 48 -11.47 17.44 -10.35
CA GLU A 48 -10.73 16.59 -11.26
C GLU A 48 -9.60 17.42 -11.88
N ASP A 49 -8.43 16.82 -12.00
CA ASP A 49 -7.30 17.41 -12.72
C ASP A 49 -6.88 16.47 -13.85
N VAL A 50 -6.74 17.01 -15.06
CA VAL A 50 -6.43 16.24 -16.28
C VAL A 50 -5.15 16.78 -16.90
N ILE A 51 -4.14 15.93 -17.01
CA ILE A 51 -2.90 16.22 -17.72
C ILE A 51 -2.97 15.62 -19.12
N THR A 52 -2.77 16.46 -20.12
CA THR A 52 -2.78 16.06 -21.53
C THR A 52 -1.35 15.96 -22.07
N ASN A 53 -0.94 14.77 -22.48
CA ASN A 53 0.38 14.51 -23.07
C ASN A 53 0.27 14.28 -24.58
N ALA A 54 0.85 15.19 -25.36
CA ALA A 54 0.97 15.04 -26.80
C ALA A 54 2.14 14.11 -27.17
N ARG A 55 1.84 12.99 -27.83
CA ARG A 55 2.83 11.99 -28.28
C ARG A 55 3.02 12.10 -29.79
N ARG A 56 4.25 12.41 -30.25
CA ARG A 56 4.59 12.42 -31.68
C ARG A 56 5.12 11.06 -32.16
N LYS A 57 4.71 10.61 -33.35
CA LYS A 57 5.31 9.46 -34.02
C LYS A 57 6.49 9.94 -34.87
N ALA A 58 7.67 9.35 -34.65
CA ALA A 58 8.89 9.65 -35.41
C ALA A 58 9.20 8.50 -36.39
N GLY A 59 10.19 8.67 -37.27
CA GLY A 59 10.60 7.65 -38.24
C GLY A 59 9.97 7.79 -39.63
N HIS A 60 9.49 8.99 -39.96
CA HIS A 60 8.92 9.32 -41.28
C HIS A 60 9.96 9.93 -42.24
N THR A 61 11.25 9.91 -41.87
CA THR A 61 12.34 10.46 -42.67
C THR A 61 13.14 9.31 -43.28
N GLY A 62 13.22 9.28 -44.60
CA GLY A 62 13.96 8.28 -45.37
C GLY A 62 14.63 8.91 -46.60
N PRO A 63 15.53 8.19 -47.28
CA PRO A 63 16.17 8.69 -48.49
C PRO A 63 15.14 8.85 -49.62
N TYR A 64 15.18 9.99 -50.30
CA TYR A 64 14.36 10.22 -51.48
C TYR A 64 14.99 9.55 -52.71
N LYS A 65 14.22 8.70 -53.40
CA LYS A 65 14.57 8.15 -54.72
C LYS A 65 13.37 8.31 -55.65
N ALA A 66 13.59 8.92 -56.81
CA ALA A 66 12.55 9.07 -57.83
C ALA A 66 12.02 7.68 -58.26
N GLY A 67 10.70 7.50 -58.22
CA GLY A 67 10.03 6.24 -58.53
C GLY A 67 9.93 5.22 -57.38
N ALA A 68 10.37 5.55 -56.17
CA ALA A 68 10.15 4.70 -55.00
C ALA A 68 8.70 4.81 -54.49
N GLU A 69 8.15 3.69 -54.00
CA GLU A 69 6.88 3.70 -53.28
C GLU A 69 7.02 4.48 -51.96
N ILE A 70 6.23 5.53 -51.81
CA ILE A 70 6.18 6.35 -50.60
C ILE A 70 4.98 5.89 -49.77
N ASN A 71 5.26 5.17 -48.68
CA ASN A 71 4.23 4.78 -47.72
C ASN A 71 3.93 5.93 -46.76
N TYR A 72 2.70 6.44 -46.80
CA TYR A 72 2.24 7.51 -45.91
C TYR A 72 1.82 6.95 -44.55
N PRO A 73 2.35 7.48 -43.44
CA PRO A 73 1.82 7.17 -42.12
C PRO A 73 0.44 7.80 -41.93
N ASN A 74 -0.48 7.08 -41.28
CA ASN A 74 -1.87 7.53 -41.08
C ASN A 74 -2.01 8.65 -40.02
N GLU A 75 -1.04 8.85 -39.12
CA GLU A 75 -1.15 9.80 -38.00
C GLU A 75 0.22 10.38 -37.60
N ILE A 76 0.27 11.70 -37.32
CA ILE A 76 1.48 12.41 -36.85
C ILE A 76 1.73 12.26 -35.34
N GLY A 77 0.67 12.00 -34.57
CA GLY A 77 0.72 11.88 -33.12
C GLY A 77 -0.61 11.51 -32.48
N LYS A 78 -0.56 11.14 -31.21
CA LYS A 78 -1.72 10.82 -30.36
C LYS A 78 -1.71 11.69 -29.11
N ILE A 79 -2.89 12.05 -28.63
CA ILE A 79 -3.06 12.77 -27.38
C ILE A 79 -3.47 11.72 -26.33
N VAL A 80 -2.77 11.70 -25.19
CA VAL A 80 -3.08 10.80 -24.08
C VAL A 80 -3.34 11.64 -22.84
N GLU A 81 -4.51 11.45 -22.25
CA GLU A 81 -4.96 12.18 -21.08
C GLU A 81 -4.84 11.29 -19.84
N MET A 82 -4.31 11.87 -18.76
CA MET A 82 -4.19 11.23 -17.45
C MET A 82 -4.98 12.07 -16.45
N SER A 83 -6.10 11.55 -15.95
CA SER A 83 -6.93 12.25 -14.98
C SER A 83 -6.70 11.74 -13.56
N ILE A 84 -6.91 12.62 -12.59
CA ILE A 84 -6.98 12.30 -11.17
C ILE A 84 -8.26 12.89 -10.60
N LYS A 85 -9.05 12.05 -9.94
CA LYS A 85 -10.30 12.44 -9.30
C LYS A 85 -10.26 12.00 -7.84
N PRO A 86 -10.09 12.93 -6.89
CA PRO A 86 -10.10 12.57 -5.47
C PRO A 86 -11.45 12.00 -5.04
N GLU A 87 -11.41 10.77 -4.55
CA GLU A 87 -12.55 9.97 -4.12
C GLU A 87 -12.76 10.14 -2.63
N LEU A 88 -14.02 10.30 -2.23
CA LEU A 88 -14.37 10.55 -0.84
C LEU A 88 -14.19 9.28 -0.01
N THR A 89 -13.20 9.33 0.88
CA THR A 89 -12.95 8.32 1.89
C THR A 89 -13.50 8.77 3.24
N VAL A 90 -13.95 7.82 4.05
CA VAL A 90 -14.52 8.07 5.37
C VAL A 90 -13.90 7.15 6.39
N ALA A 91 -13.41 7.72 7.50
CA ALA A 91 -13.14 6.97 8.71
C ALA A 91 -14.31 7.16 9.69
N ARG A 92 -14.87 6.03 10.15
CA ARG A 92 -15.94 5.99 11.16
C ARG A 92 -15.50 5.12 12.33
N LEU A 93 -15.44 5.70 13.52
CA LEU A 93 -15.08 4.99 14.75
C LEU A 93 -16.17 5.25 15.80
N LYS A 94 -16.54 4.22 16.55
CA LYS A 94 -17.31 4.35 17.78
C LYS A 94 -16.40 4.09 18.97
N ASP A 95 -16.47 4.94 19.99
CA ASP A 95 -15.70 4.78 21.21
C ASP A 95 -16.52 5.16 22.44
N ASN A 96 -16.18 4.59 23.59
CA ASN A 96 -16.84 4.82 24.86
C ASN A 96 -15.97 5.68 25.78
N ILE A 97 -16.52 6.77 26.30
CA ILE A 97 -15.82 7.74 27.15
C ILE A 97 -15.31 7.10 28.45
N LEU A 98 -15.96 6.04 28.94
CA LEU A 98 -15.58 5.35 30.17
C LEU A 98 -14.22 4.66 30.03
N ASN A 99 -13.77 4.33 28.81
CA ASN A 99 -12.43 3.76 28.54
C ASN A 99 -11.29 4.66 29.04
N TYR A 100 -11.52 5.98 29.13
CA TYR A 100 -10.53 6.99 29.49
C TYR A 100 -10.67 7.52 30.93
N SER A 101 -11.59 6.94 31.71
CA SER A 101 -11.96 7.47 33.03
C SER A 101 -10.92 7.21 34.13
N GLU A 102 -10.05 6.21 33.98
CA GLU A 102 -9.07 5.79 35.01
C GLU A 102 -7.60 5.99 34.62
N LYS A 103 -7.28 6.08 33.32
CA LYS A 103 -5.89 6.13 32.84
C LYS A 103 -5.53 7.55 32.39
N LYS A 104 -4.64 8.21 33.15
CA LYS A 104 -3.99 9.46 32.71
C LYS A 104 -2.85 9.11 31.76
N ILE A 105 -2.93 9.56 30.52
CA ILE A 105 -1.76 9.50 29.63
C ILE A 105 -0.75 10.52 30.17
N LEU A 106 0.37 10.01 30.67
CA LEU A 106 1.56 10.82 30.90
C LEU A 106 2.15 11.12 29.53
N SER A 107 2.04 12.38 29.12
CA SER A 107 2.68 12.93 27.92
C SER A 107 4.08 12.34 27.73
N ASN A 108 4.37 11.84 26.52
CA ASN A 108 5.74 11.55 26.13
C ASN A 108 6.06 12.21 24.78
N ALA A 109 6.62 13.42 24.86
CA ALA A 109 7.56 14.01 23.91
C ALA A 109 8.14 15.32 24.50
N GLY A 110 8.98 15.21 25.53
CA GLY A 110 9.97 16.24 25.86
C GLY A 110 9.51 17.59 26.46
N GLN A 111 8.23 17.84 26.72
CA GLN A 111 7.79 19.04 27.46
C GLN A 111 7.34 18.69 28.88
N ARG A 112 7.81 19.47 29.87
CA ARG A 112 7.34 19.37 31.26
C ARG A 112 5.83 19.55 31.28
N VAL A 113 5.13 18.56 31.84
CA VAL A 113 3.71 18.66 32.14
C VAL A 113 3.53 19.85 33.09
N ASP A 114 2.90 20.92 32.60
CA ASP A 114 2.58 22.08 33.44
C ASP A 114 1.23 21.81 34.12
N HIS A 115 1.27 21.59 35.43
CA HIS A 115 0.09 21.26 36.24
C HIS A 115 -0.79 22.48 36.55
N THR A 116 -0.42 23.68 36.08
CA THR A 116 -1.12 24.94 36.41
C THR A 116 -2.30 25.23 35.49
N THR A 117 -2.21 24.88 34.20
CA THR A 117 -3.35 24.97 33.26
C THR A 117 -4.05 23.62 33.17
N LYS A 118 -5.18 23.46 33.88
CA LYS A 118 -6.09 22.29 33.81
C LYS A 118 -6.78 22.12 32.44
N LYS A 119 -6.03 22.16 31.34
CA LYS A 119 -6.46 21.64 30.04
C LYS A 119 -5.95 20.21 29.98
N HIS A 120 -6.80 19.23 30.27
CA HIS A 120 -6.38 17.84 30.12
C HIS A 120 -6.08 17.57 28.63
N PRO A 121 -4.95 16.95 28.28
CA PRO A 121 -4.53 16.75 26.89
C PRO A 121 -5.22 15.56 26.21
N MET A 122 -6.28 15.01 26.79
CA MET A 122 -6.84 13.71 26.38
C MET A 122 -7.81 13.88 25.22
N GLU A 123 -8.58 14.97 25.20
CA GLU A 123 -9.43 15.32 24.08
C GLU A 123 -8.59 15.58 22.81
N LYS A 124 -7.44 16.26 22.98
CA LYS A 124 -6.46 16.44 21.90
C LYS A 124 -5.88 15.11 21.44
N PHE A 125 -5.42 14.27 22.37
CA PHE A 125 -4.85 12.96 22.03
C PHE A 125 -5.83 12.08 21.27
N VAL A 126 -7.09 11.96 21.72
CA VAL A 126 -8.09 11.11 21.06
C VAL A 126 -8.39 11.61 19.62
N VAL A 127 -8.55 12.91 19.43
CA VAL A 127 -8.82 13.48 18.11
C VAL A 127 -7.59 13.41 17.20
N ASP A 128 -6.40 13.74 17.71
CA ASP A 128 -5.15 13.68 16.94
C ASP A 128 -4.82 12.23 16.55
N SER A 129 -4.96 11.26 17.46
CA SER A 129 -4.73 9.83 17.18
C SER A 129 -5.69 9.30 16.12
N HIS A 130 -6.97 9.68 16.16
CA HIS A 130 -7.92 9.29 15.11
C HIS A 130 -7.51 9.81 13.73
N ILE A 131 -7.00 11.04 13.67
CA ILE A 131 -6.51 11.64 12.41
C ILE A 131 -5.23 10.96 11.94
N ILE A 132 -4.31 10.65 12.86
CA ILE A 132 -3.06 9.94 12.55
C ILE A 132 -3.36 8.56 11.98
N SER A 133 -4.19 7.76 12.65
CA SER A 133 -4.58 6.43 12.15
C SER A 133 -5.24 6.50 10.77
N HIS A 134 -6.13 7.46 10.54
CA HIS A 134 -6.72 7.65 9.21
C HIS A 134 -5.65 8.01 8.15
N SER A 135 -4.68 8.86 8.49
CA SER A 135 -3.61 9.23 7.56
C SER A 135 -2.65 8.07 7.27
N GLU A 136 -2.40 7.21 8.25
CA GLU A 136 -1.59 5.99 8.10
C GLU A 136 -2.34 4.97 7.23
N ASP A 137 -3.62 4.71 7.50
CA ASP A 137 -4.48 3.84 6.67
C ASP A 137 -4.42 4.26 5.19
N VAL A 138 -4.53 5.56 4.92
CA VAL A 138 -4.45 6.11 3.56
C VAL A 138 -3.05 5.94 2.96
N THR A 139 -2.00 6.09 3.77
CA THR A 139 -0.61 5.95 3.33
C THR A 139 -0.28 4.50 2.95
N PHE A 140 -0.64 3.53 3.78
CA PHE A 140 -0.41 2.10 3.52
C PHE A 140 -1.31 1.56 2.39
N SER A 141 -2.49 2.14 2.20
CA SER A 141 -3.38 1.77 1.10
C SER A 141 -3.05 2.46 -0.23
N ALA A 142 -2.18 3.48 -0.25
CA ALA A 142 -1.87 4.28 -1.45
C ALA A 142 -1.40 3.47 -2.68
N PHE A 143 -0.72 2.35 -2.45
CA PHE A 143 -0.24 1.50 -3.54
C PHE A 143 -1.25 0.44 -3.97
N PHE A 144 -2.06 -0.07 -3.04
CA PHE A 144 -2.84 -1.30 -3.23
C PHE A 144 -4.35 -1.09 -3.33
N ALA A 145 -4.86 0.04 -2.84
CA ALA A 145 -6.29 0.23 -2.70
C ALA A 145 -7.00 0.13 -4.06
N GLU A 146 -8.07 -0.64 -4.13
CA GLU A 146 -8.94 -0.70 -5.30
C GLU A 146 -10.35 -0.37 -4.87
N ARG A 147 -10.90 0.72 -5.41
CA ARG A 147 -12.20 1.22 -5.00
C ARG A 147 -13.29 0.15 -5.12
N ASN A 148 -13.98 -0.10 -4.01
CA ASN A 148 -15.15 -0.97 -3.99
C ASN A 148 -16.24 -0.41 -3.06
N ASP A 149 -17.33 0.06 -3.66
CA ASP A 149 -18.44 0.69 -2.92
C ASP A 149 -19.23 -0.30 -2.04
N ASN A 150 -19.02 -1.62 -2.19
CA ASN A 150 -19.73 -2.66 -1.44
C ASN A 150 -19.01 -3.12 -0.17
N VAL A 151 -17.70 -2.85 -0.06
CA VAL A 151 -16.86 -3.33 1.05
C VAL A 151 -16.26 -2.13 1.76
N PHE A 152 -16.43 -2.05 3.08
CA PHE A 152 -15.86 -0.97 3.88
C PHE A 152 -14.51 -1.40 4.45
N SER A 153 -13.43 -0.97 3.82
CA SER A 153 -12.05 -1.22 4.24
C SER A 153 -11.13 -0.07 3.76
N PRO A 154 -10.01 0.23 4.43
CA PRO A 154 -8.99 1.13 3.88
C PRO A 154 -8.56 0.74 2.47
N MET A 155 -8.48 -0.57 2.19
CA MET A 155 -8.08 -1.13 0.89
C MET A 155 -9.12 -0.92 -0.21
N THR A 156 -10.34 -0.50 0.11
CA THR A 156 -11.41 -0.29 -0.86
C THR A 156 -11.83 1.18 -0.98
N SER A 157 -11.06 2.06 -0.34
CA SER A 157 -11.44 3.45 -0.14
C SER A 157 -11.18 4.36 -1.35
N PHE A 158 -10.11 4.12 -2.11
CA PHE A 158 -9.77 4.82 -3.36
C PHE A 158 -8.96 3.90 -4.28
N THR A 159 -8.62 4.36 -5.48
CA THR A 159 -7.74 3.62 -6.41
C THR A 159 -6.27 4.04 -6.26
N GLY A 160 -5.43 3.09 -5.88
CA GLY A 160 -3.99 3.21 -5.70
C GLY A 160 -3.16 2.96 -6.97
N PHE A 161 -1.84 3.03 -6.84
CA PHE A 161 -0.93 2.97 -7.98
C PHE A 161 -0.87 1.60 -8.69
N PHE A 162 -0.89 0.48 -7.97
CA PHE A 162 -0.83 -0.84 -8.61
C PHE A 162 -2.11 -1.17 -9.40
N PRO A 163 -3.34 -0.93 -8.88
CA PRO A 163 -4.54 -1.09 -9.68
C PRO A 163 -4.55 -0.23 -10.95
N TRP A 164 -4.00 0.98 -10.91
CA TRP A 164 -3.80 1.79 -12.12
C TRP A 164 -2.84 1.13 -13.12
N ILE A 165 -1.72 0.56 -12.65
CA ILE A 165 -0.79 -0.18 -13.51
C ILE A 165 -1.51 -1.38 -14.15
N ASP A 166 -2.29 -2.13 -13.39
CA ASP A 166 -3.00 -3.31 -13.88
C ASP A 166 -4.14 -2.93 -14.84
N HIS A 167 -4.81 -1.80 -14.62
CA HIS A 167 -5.72 -1.20 -15.59
C HIS A 167 -5.00 -0.89 -16.91
N PHE A 168 -3.85 -0.22 -16.87
CA PHE A 168 -3.09 0.11 -18.08
C PHE A 168 -2.47 -1.11 -18.78
N LYS A 169 -2.17 -2.19 -18.05
CA LYS A 169 -1.82 -3.49 -18.65
C LYS A 169 -3.03 -4.05 -19.41
N THR A 170 -4.22 -3.97 -18.83
CA THR A 170 -5.48 -4.46 -19.42
C THR A 170 -5.90 -3.66 -20.66
N THR A 171 -5.72 -2.34 -20.66
CA THR A 171 -5.97 -1.48 -21.84
C THR A 171 -4.91 -1.60 -22.93
N ASN A 172 -3.86 -2.41 -22.71
CA ASN A 172 -2.68 -2.54 -23.58
C ASN A 172 -1.87 -1.24 -23.74
N ASP A 173 -1.96 -0.31 -22.79
CA ASP A 173 -1.07 0.85 -22.77
C ASP A 173 0.31 0.50 -22.17
N ILE A 174 0.34 -0.41 -21.19
CA ILE A 174 1.56 -1.02 -20.64
C ILE A 174 1.74 -2.41 -21.26
N ASN A 175 2.73 -2.55 -22.12
CA ASN A 175 3.06 -3.83 -22.74
C ASN A 175 4.52 -3.85 -23.26
N MET A 176 4.99 -5.04 -23.65
CA MET A 176 6.36 -5.20 -24.16
C MET A 176 6.60 -4.49 -25.50
N ALA A 177 5.58 -4.36 -26.36
CA ALA A 177 5.69 -3.69 -27.66
C ALA A 177 5.86 -2.16 -27.51
N ASN A 178 5.22 -1.56 -26.51
CA ASN A 178 5.36 -0.17 -26.12
C ASN A 178 6.67 0.09 -25.36
N ARG A 179 7.40 -0.98 -24.98
CA ARG A 179 8.69 -0.98 -24.26
C ARG A 179 8.64 -0.29 -22.89
N ASN A 180 7.47 -0.29 -22.27
CA ASN A 180 7.25 0.19 -20.90
C ASN A 180 7.00 -0.97 -19.91
N LEU A 181 6.93 -2.21 -20.39
CA LEU A 181 6.94 -3.43 -19.58
C LEU A 181 8.17 -4.28 -19.91
N VAL A 182 8.94 -4.67 -18.89
CA VAL A 182 10.07 -5.58 -19.03
C VAL A 182 9.89 -6.73 -18.04
N ARG A 183 9.80 -7.96 -18.57
CA ARG A 183 9.59 -9.15 -17.74
C ARG A 183 10.86 -9.53 -17.00
N THR A 184 10.78 -9.69 -15.69
CA THR A 184 11.92 -10.07 -14.85
C THR A 184 11.90 -11.54 -14.45
N GLY A 185 10.71 -12.16 -14.42
CA GLY A 185 10.51 -13.44 -13.74
C GLY A 185 10.56 -13.31 -12.23
N PHE A 186 10.19 -14.37 -11.52
CA PHE A 186 10.16 -14.42 -10.06
C PHE A 186 11.57 -14.40 -9.49
N PHE A 187 11.91 -13.40 -8.66
CA PHE A 187 13.15 -13.43 -7.90
C PHE A 187 13.14 -14.64 -6.95
N ALA A 188 14.28 -15.34 -6.83
CA ALA A 188 14.39 -16.64 -6.15
C ALA A 188 13.54 -17.78 -6.76
N GLY A 189 13.14 -17.68 -8.04
CA GLY A 189 12.29 -18.65 -8.73
C GLY A 189 12.94 -20.02 -9.06
N GLY A 190 14.19 -20.26 -8.69
CA GLY A 190 14.85 -21.57 -8.85
C GLY A 190 15.12 -22.01 -10.31
N ASP A 191 15.01 -21.11 -11.28
CA ASP A 191 15.15 -21.39 -12.71
C ASP A 191 16.60 -21.35 -13.24
N GLY A 192 17.57 -21.25 -12.33
CA GLY A 192 19.01 -21.21 -12.65
C GLY A 192 19.49 -19.87 -13.22
N VAL A 193 18.62 -18.86 -13.34
CA VAL A 193 19.02 -17.49 -13.72
C VAL A 193 19.42 -16.73 -12.46
N ASN A 194 20.57 -16.05 -12.50
CA ASN A 194 21.03 -15.25 -11.37
C ASN A 194 20.13 -14.01 -11.17
N ASP A 195 19.55 -13.86 -9.98
CA ASP A 195 18.63 -12.78 -9.64
C ASP A 195 19.25 -11.37 -9.75
N TYR A 196 20.56 -11.23 -9.49
CA TYR A 196 21.29 -9.98 -9.71
C TYR A 196 21.26 -9.60 -11.19
N ASP A 197 21.49 -10.56 -12.09
CA ASP A 197 21.48 -10.31 -13.53
C ASP A 197 20.09 -9.97 -14.05
N ARG A 198 19.02 -10.49 -13.44
CA ARG A 198 17.64 -10.10 -13.76
C ARG A 198 17.38 -8.63 -13.46
N LEU A 199 17.77 -8.17 -12.27
CA LEU A 199 17.65 -6.77 -11.89
C LEU A 199 18.47 -5.86 -12.81
N VAL A 200 19.72 -6.22 -13.09
CA VAL A 200 20.59 -5.45 -14.00
C VAL A 200 20.01 -5.43 -15.42
N ASN A 201 19.48 -6.54 -15.93
CA ASN A 201 18.88 -6.61 -17.26
C ASN A 201 17.60 -5.76 -17.35
N PHE A 202 16.77 -5.74 -16.31
CA PHE A 202 15.63 -4.84 -16.21
C PHE A 202 16.06 -3.37 -16.33
N LEU A 203 17.09 -2.96 -15.58
CA LEU A 203 17.62 -1.60 -15.63
C LEU A 203 18.32 -1.28 -16.96
N ARG A 204 18.96 -2.26 -17.60
CA ARG A 204 19.58 -2.10 -18.91
C ARG A 204 18.57 -1.90 -20.02
N ALA A 205 17.39 -2.51 -19.91
CA ALA A 205 16.29 -2.37 -20.87
C ALA A 205 15.66 -0.96 -20.86
N ALA A 206 15.88 -0.17 -19.81
CA ALA A 206 15.37 1.19 -19.69
C ALA A 206 15.77 2.09 -20.86
N HIS A 207 14.83 2.92 -21.32
CA HIS A 207 15.09 3.87 -22.40
C HIS A 207 16.21 4.86 -22.01
N PRO A 208 17.08 5.30 -22.94
CA PRO A 208 18.16 6.26 -22.65
C PRO A 208 17.74 7.58 -21.96
N PHE A 209 16.48 7.99 -22.08
CA PHE A 209 15.95 9.17 -21.39
C PHE A 209 15.65 8.90 -19.92
N LEU A 210 15.22 7.67 -19.59
CA LEU A 210 15.02 7.21 -18.23
C LEU A 210 16.37 7.02 -17.55
N LYS A 211 17.38 6.54 -18.29
CA LYS A 211 18.76 6.36 -17.81
C LYS A 211 19.49 7.63 -17.32
N ARG A 212 18.97 8.82 -17.63
CA ARG A 212 19.54 10.09 -17.16
C ARG A 212 19.30 10.31 -15.68
N SER A 213 18.08 10.05 -15.21
CA SER A 213 17.66 10.21 -13.82
C SER A 213 16.33 9.49 -13.65
N ALA A 214 16.31 8.44 -12.82
CA ALA A 214 15.11 7.70 -12.52
C ALA A 214 15.09 7.24 -11.05
N ILE A 215 13.89 7.12 -10.51
CA ILE A 215 13.59 6.51 -9.24
C ILE A 215 13.18 5.06 -9.52
N LEU A 216 13.78 4.13 -8.79
CA LEU A 216 13.36 2.74 -8.76
C LEU A 216 12.68 2.47 -7.42
N TYR A 217 11.41 2.11 -7.46
CA TYR A 217 10.70 1.53 -6.32
C TYR A 217 10.81 0.01 -6.38
N TYR A 218 11.17 -0.59 -5.24
CA TYR A 218 11.35 -2.01 -5.06
C TYR A 218 11.03 -2.38 -3.61
N SER A 219 10.75 -3.66 -3.34
CA SER A 219 10.58 -4.16 -1.98
C SER A 219 11.92 -4.57 -1.36
N ASP A 220 12.04 -4.48 -0.04
CA ASP A 220 13.23 -4.94 0.68
C ASP A 220 13.59 -6.40 0.40
N GLN A 221 12.59 -7.24 0.15
CA GLN A 221 12.77 -8.65 -0.20
C GLN A 221 13.57 -8.81 -1.50
N VAL A 222 13.30 -8.00 -2.53
CA VAL A 222 14.04 -8.05 -3.80
C VAL A 222 15.51 -7.68 -3.58
N GLU A 223 15.78 -6.66 -2.77
CA GLU A 223 17.15 -6.26 -2.46
C GLU A 223 17.91 -7.35 -1.69
N MET A 224 17.27 -7.98 -0.70
CA MET A 224 17.89 -9.08 0.05
C MET A 224 18.25 -10.26 -0.87
N ILE A 225 17.31 -10.71 -1.72
CA ILE A 225 17.55 -11.81 -2.67
C ILE A 225 18.69 -11.45 -3.64
N CYS A 226 18.65 -10.24 -4.22
CA CYS A 226 19.66 -9.83 -5.20
C CYS A 226 21.06 -9.65 -4.58
N LYS A 227 21.15 -9.22 -3.31
CA LYS A 227 22.42 -9.14 -2.58
C LYS A 227 23.04 -10.51 -2.34
N GLU A 228 22.22 -11.50 -1.98
CA GLU A 228 22.71 -12.87 -1.81
C GLU A 228 23.16 -13.46 -3.14
N ALA A 229 22.41 -13.23 -4.22
CA ALA A 229 22.79 -13.64 -5.57
C ALA A 229 24.09 -12.95 -6.05
N TYR A 230 24.29 -11.67 -5.72
CA TYR A 230 25.53 -10.95 -6.02
C TYR A 230 26.72 -11.49 -5.23
N ARG A 231 26.53 -11.76 -3.93
CA ARG A 231 27.57 -12.36 -3.09
C ARG A 231 28.03 -13.71 -3.64
N GLN A 232 27.09 -14.56 -4.05
CA GLN A 232 27.39 -15.85 -4.68
C GLN A 232 28.13 -15.67 -6.01
N LYS A 233 27.77 -14.65 -6.79
CA LYS A 233 28.41 -14.36 -8.08
C LYS A 233 29.86 -13.87 -7.96
N VAL A 234 30.17 -13.11 -6.90
CA VAL A 234 31.51 -12.53 -6.66
C VAL A 234 32.36 -13.41 -5.73
N ASP A 235 31.83 -14.54 -5.27
CA ASP A 235 32.47 -15.41 -4.26
C ASP A 235 32.90 -14.62 -2.99
N ALA A 236 32.11 -13.62 -2.61
CA ALA A 236 32.45 -12.74 -1.51
C ALA A 236 32.16 -13.40 -0.15
N PHE A 237 33.16 -13.41 0.74
CA PHE A 237 33.01 -13.96 2.08
C PHE A 237 32.03 -13.14 2.95
N ALA A 238 32.14 -11.81 2.90
CA ALA A 238 31.28 -10.89 3.64
C ALA A 238 30.02 -10.49 2.85
N ARG A 239 28.93 -10.22 3.58
CA ARG A 239 27.71 -9.66 2.98
C ARG A 239 27.97 -8.20 2.57
N PRO A 240 27.70 -7.80 1.32
CA PRO A 240 27.89 -6.44 0.87
C PRO A 240 26.89 -5.49 1.56
N SER A 241 27.32 -4.25 1.79
CA SER A 241 26.44 -3.18 2.27
C SER A 241 25.41 -2.80 1.19
N THR A 242 24.30 -2.17 1.58
CA THR A 242 23.31 -1.61 0.63
C THR A 242 23.96 -0.63 -0.35
N GLU A 243 24.87 0.21 0.12
CA GLU A 243 25.53 1.20 -0.73
C GLU A 243 26.43 0.56 -1.78
N ASP A 244 27.21 -0.45 -1.39
CA ASP A 244 28.14 -1.12 -2.31
C ASP A 244 27.38 -1.97 -3.34
N PHE A 245 26.30 -2.61 -2.91
CA PHE A 245 25.39 -3.31 -3.81
C PHE A 245 24.83 -2.37 -4.88
N TRP A 246 24.25 -1.23 -4.48
CA TRP A 246 23.68 -0.29 -5.44
C TRP A 246 24.73 0.41 -6.31
N LYS A 247 25.96 0.60 -5.84
CA LYS A 247 27.08 1.06 -6.69
C LYS A 247 27.37 0.04 -7.80
N ALA A 248 27.50 -1.25 -7.45
CA ALA A 248 27.73 -2.31 -8.42
C ALA A 248 26.59 -2.40 -9.45
N VAL A 249 25.33 -2.37 -9.00
CA VAL A 249 24.17 -2.40 -9.90
C VAL A 249 24.16 -1.19 -10.85
N LYS A 250 24.47 0.01 -10.35
CA LYS A 250 24.52 1.23 -11.18
C LYS A 250 25.61 1.17 -12.23
N ASP A 251 26.79 0.67 -11.89
CA ASP A 251 27.90 0.54 -12.80
C ASP A 251 27.63 -0.52 -13.87
N ASP A 252 27.13 -1.70 -13.47
CA ASP A 252 26.80 -2.80 -14.38
C ASP A 252 25.62 -2.45 -15.30
N ALA A 253 24.63 -1.72 -14.80
CA ALA A 253 23.50 -1.25 -15.61
C ALA A 253 23.84 -0.02 -16.47
N LYS A 254 25.00 0.61 -16.25
CA LYS A 254 25.39 1.93 -16.79
C LYS A 254 24.33 3.00 -16.52
N PHE A 255 23.91 3.10 -15.26
CA PHE A 255 22.80 3.93 -14.82
C PHE A 255 23.20 4.78 -13.59
N PRO A 256 24.07 5.79 -13.77
CA PRO A 256 24.59 6.59 -12.66
C PRO A 256 23.51 7.43 -11.96
N GLY A 257 22.49 7.88 -12.70
CA GLY A 257 21.37 8.69 -12.18
C GLY A 257 20.25 7.90 -11.49
N LEU A 258 20.45 6.61 -11.21
CA LEU A 258 19.45 5.77 -10.55
C LEU A 258 19.34 6.12 -9.05
N GLN A 259 18.11 6.27 -8.59
CA GLN A 259 17.78 6.51 -7.19
C GLN A 259 16.89 5.36 -6.68
N PRO A 260 17.48 4.32 -6.07
CA PRO A 260 16.71 3.26 -5.43
C PRO A 260 15.99 3.82 -4.19
N ILE A 261 14.69 3.54 -4.07
CA ILE A 261 13.86 3.87 -2.91
C ILE A 261 13.07 2.63 -2.50
N THR A 262 13.06 2.36 -1.20
CA THR A 262 12.23 1.35 -0.54
C THR A 262 11.46 2.02 0.60
N HIS A 263 10.24 1.57 0.84
CA HIS A 263 9.36 2.05 1.91
C HIS A 263 8.37 0.94 2.27
N GLU A 264 7.97 0.86 3.54
CA GLU A 264 7.02 -0.13 4.06
C GLU A 264 5.68 -0.13 3.30
N ALA A 265 5.13 1.05 3.02
CA ALA A 265 3.91 1.21 2.20
C ALA A 265 4.01 0.68 0.75
N TYR A 266 5.21 0.36 0.23
CA TYR A 266 5.37 -0.30 -1.09
C TYR A 266 5.10 -1.81 -1.02
N GLY A 267 4.97 -2.36 0.19
CA GLY A 267 4.64 -3.75 0.46
C GLY A 267 5.72 -4.76 0.14
N THR A 268 5.36 -6.04 0.29
CA THR A 268 6.24 -7.18 0.05
C THR A 268 5.91 -7.83 -1.29
N GLY A 269 6.93 -8.25 -2.01
CA GLY A 269 6.76 -8.90 -3.32
C GLY A 269 7.87 -8.55 -4.29
N HIS A 270 7.60 -8.73 -5.59
CA HIS A 270 8.59 -8.66 -6.66
C HIS A 270 8.38 -7.49 -7.63
N ALA A 271 7.43 -6.60 -7.36
CA ALA A 271 7.08 -5.50 -8.24
C ALA A 271 8.19 -4.43 -8.29
N LEU A 272 8.53 -4.01 -9.50
CA LEU A 272 9.51 -2.96 -9.78
C LEU A 272 8.84 -1.84 -10.58
N ILE A 273 8.93 -0.62 -10.07
CA ILE A 273 8.47 0.58 -10.77
C ILE A 273 9.67 1.51 -10.99
N LEU A 274 9.99 1.77 -12.25
CA LEU A 274 11.07 2.68 -12.64
C LEU A 274 10.47 3.90 -13.34
N ILE A 275 10.59 5.06 -12.72
CA ILE A 275 10.01 6.31 -13.26
C ILE A 275 10.99 7.47 -13.21
N ARG A 276 10.75 8.50 -14.01
CA ARG A 276 11.41 9.80 -13.79
C ARG A 276 10.89 10.42 -12.47
N PRO A 277 11.74 11.12 -11.71
CA PRO A 277 11.28 11.91 -10.56
C PRO A 277 10.11 12.83 -10.92
N GLY A 278 9.10 12.88 -10.05
CA GLY A 278 7.91 13.72 -10.20
C GLY A 278 6.89 13.20 -11.22
N MET A 279 6.90 11.92 -11.58
CA MET A 279 5.87 11.33 -12.47
C MET A 279 4.72 10.63 -11.72
N MET A 280 4.74 10.63 -10.38
CA MET A 280 3.66 10.10 -9.54
C MET A 280 3.07 11.21 -8.70
N ASP A 281 1.76 11.36 -8.80
CA ASP A 281 0.98 12.34 -8.07
C ASP A 281 0.10 11.63 -7.03
N PHE A 282 0.14 12.15 -5.80
CA PHE A 282 -0.77 11.80 -4.73
C PHE A 282 -1.68 13.00 -4.49
N GLY A 283 -2.96 12.83 -4.81
CA GLY A 283 -3.99 13.83 -4.65
C GLY A 283 -4.65 13.74 -3.30
N ALA A 284 -4.68 14.84 -2.55
CA ALA A 284 -5.43 14.95 -1.30
C ALA A 284 -6.39 16.14 -1.37
N ASN A 285 -7.59 15.98 -0.83
CA ASN A 285 -8.59 17.04 -0.73
C ASN A 285 -9.27 17.00 0.64
N THR A 286 -8.73 17.81 1.55
CA THR A 286 -9.27 17.97 2.91
C THR A 286 -10.35 19.06 2.98
N GLN A 287 -10.55 19.84 1.90
CA GLN A 287 -11.51 20.96 1.84
C GLN A 287 -12.91 20.55 1.37
N LYS A 288 -13.05 19.40 0.70
CA LYS A 288 -14.34 18.89 0.20
C LYS A 288 -15.37 18.60 1.30
N ALA A 289 -14.92 18.35 2.52
CA ALA A 289 -15.79 18.16 3.67
C ALA A 289 -16.17 19.49 4.33
N THR A 290 -17.47 19.70 4.56
CA THR A 290 -17.99 20.88 5.28
C THR A 290 -17.43 21.01 6.69
N ARG A 291 -17.08 19.88 7.33
CA ARG A 291 -16.28 19.80 8.56
C ARG A 291 -15.36 18.58 8.45
N PHE A 292 -14.08 18.77 8.74
CA PHE A 292 -13.07 17.73 8.51
C PHE A 292 -13.23 16.56 9.48
N VAL A 293 -13.42 16.87 10.78
CA VAL A 293 -13.76 15.89 11.82
C VAL A 293 -15.11 16.26 12.44
N GLN A 294 -16.00 15.28 12.59
CA GLN A 294 -17.27 15.42 13.28
C GLN A 294 -17.36 14.42 14.41
N ILE A 295 -17.70 14.91 15.61
CA ILE A 295 -17.95 14.09 16.79
C ILE A 295 -19.44 14.17 17.08
N ARG A 296 -20.12 13.03 17.02
CA ARG A 296 -21.56 12.91 17.25
C ARG A 296 -21.83 12.01 18.46
N ASP A 297 -22.87 12.35 19.19
CA ASP A 297 -23.48 11.51 20.22
C ASP A 297 -24.36 10.45 19.57
N ILE A 298 -24.30 9.22 20.08
CA ILE A 298 -25.20 8.14 19.67
C ILE A 298 -26.42 8.18 20.60
N PHE A 299 -27.61 8.20 20.04
CA PHE A 299 -28.86 8.35 20.81
C PHE A 299 -29.11 7.18 21.79
N GLU A 300 -28.53 6.02 21.53
CA GLU A 300 -28.76 4.78 22.27
C GLU A 300 -27.96 4.70 23.58
N ASP A 301 -26.77 5.30 23.68
CA ASP A 301 -25.96 5.36 24.90
C ASP A 301 -25.31 6.75 25.08
N PRO A 302 -25.57 7.46 26.19
CA PRO A 302 -24.99 8.78 26.46
C PRO A 302 -23.45 8.80 26.62
N ASN A 303 -22.79 7.64 26.74
CA ASN A 303 -21.33 7.54 26.84
C ASN A 303 -20.65 7.12 25.53
N GLU A 304 -21.42 6.79 24.48
CA GLU A 304 -20.88 6.44 23.17
C GLU A 304 -20.72 7.68 22.27
N LEU A 305 -19.53 7.80 21.67
CA LEU A 305 -19.20 8.83 20.71
C LEU A 305 -18.89 8.21 19.36
N GLN A 306 -19.43 8.82 18.31
CA GLN A 306 -19.09 8.53 16.93
C GLN A 306 -18.13 9.60 16.39
N PHE A 307 -16.94 9.17 15.99
CA PHE A 307 -16.00 9.97 15.21
C PHE A 307 -16.24 9.74 13.73
N TRP A 308 -16.21 10.83 12.97
CA TRP A 308 -16.40 10.83 11.53
C TRP A 308 -15.39 11.78 10.88
N LEU A 309 -14.50 11.24 10.06
CA LEU A 309 -13.55 12.02 9.25
C LEU A 309 -13.81 11.72 7.78
N GLN A 310 -13.86 12.77 6.95
CA GLN A 310 -14.07 12.63 5.52
C GLN A 310 -13.05 13.46 4.72
N ALA A 311 -12.37 12.82 3.78
CA ALA A 311 -11.38 13.45 2.91
C ALA A 311 -11.36 12.79 1.52
N GLY A 312 -11.02 13.56 0.49
CA GLY A 312 -10.83 13.05 -0.86
C GLY A 312 -9.40 12.58 -1.10
N TYR A 313 -9.18 11.35 -1.59
CA TYR A 313 -7.84 10.89 -2.00
C TYR A 313 -7.85 10.28 -3.40
N GLY A 314 -6.72 10.36 -4.08
CA GLY A 314 -6.53 9.73 -5.37
C GLY A 314 -5.05 9.64 -5.75
N THR A 315 -4.75 8.76 -6.70
CA THR A 315 -3.39 8.60 -7.23
C THR A 315 -3.40 8.72 -8.74
N ARG A 316 -2.27 9.18 -9.33
CA ARG A 316 -2.10 9.28 -10.78
C ARG A 316 -0.64 9.16 -11.19
N PHE A 317 -0.41 8.52 -12.33
CA PHE A 317 0.84 8.67 -13.10
C PHE A 317 0.70 9.82 -14.10
N GLN A 318 1.66 10.73 -14.15
CA GLN A 318 1.61 11.86 -15.10
C GLN A 318 1.77 11.39 -16.55
N ASP A 319 2.57 10.35 -16.81
CA ASP A 319 2.70 9.69 -18.12
C ASP A 319 3.30 8.28 -17.95
N ILE A 320 2.90 7.36 -18.84
CA ILE A 320 3.30 5.94 -18.84
C ILE A 320 4.14 5.55 -20.06
N HIS A 321 4.66 6.54 -20.79
CA HIS A 321 5.53 6.33 -21.94
C HIS A 321 6.89 5.75 -21.52
N GLN A 322 7.48 4.85 -22.32
CA GLN A 322 8.81 4.22 -22.10
C GLN A 322 9.98 5.20 -21.81
N LYS A 323 9.80 6.51 -22.05
CA LYS A 323 10.84 7.53 -21.82
C LYS A 323 10.87 8.01 -20.37
N VAL A 324 9.78 7.79 -19.65
CA VAL A 324 9.53 8.29 -18.29
C VAL A 324 9.06 7.18 -17.34
N PHE A 325 8.69 6.01 -17.85
CA PHE A 325 8.07 4.94 -17.09
C PHE A 325 8.48 3.55 -17.63
N GLN A 326 8.79 2.62 -16.73
CA GLN A 326 8.97 1.20 -16.98
C GLN A 326 8.58 0.38 -15.75
N VAL A 327 7.86 -0.72 -15.93
CA VAL A 327 7.49 -1.66 -14.85
C VAL A 327 7.77 -3.11 -15.22
N ASN A 328 7.74 -3.99 -14.23
CA ASN A 328 7.70 -5.43 -14.46
C ASN A 328 6.27 -6.00 -14.33
N GLU A 329 6.15 -7.31 -14.41
CA GLU A 329 4.87 -8.02 -14.49
C GLU A 329 4.14 -8.14 -13.14
N PHE A 330 4.84 -7.99 -12.03
CA PHE A 330 4.32 -8.27 -10.70
C PHE A 330 3.55 -7.09 -10.09
N THR A 331 2.70 -7.43 -9.13
CA THR A 331 2.03 -6.53 -8.20
C THR A 331 2.38 -7.02 -6.79
N ASN A 332 2.70 -6.11 -5.88
CA ASN A 332 3.05 -6.47 -4.50
C ASN A 332 1.81 -6.72 -3.64
N GLU A 333 2.03 -7.35 -2.50
CA GLU A 333 1.04 -7.51 -1.43
C GLU A 333 1.27 -6.45 -0.34
N GLY A 334 0.19 -5.88 0.18
CA GLY A 334 0.26 -4.89 1.25
C GLY A 334 0.73 -5.47 2.58
N VAL A 335 1.40 -4.64 3.39
CA VAL A 335 1.71 -4.97 4.79
C VAL A 335 0.47 -4.67 5.65
N ASP A 336 0.38 -5.30 6.83
CA ASP A 336 -0.64 -5.00 7.83
C ASP A 336 -0.70 -3.49 8.13
N LEU A 337 -1.91 -3.00 8.42
CA LEU A 337 -2.15 -1.60 8.80
C LEU A 337 -1.33 -1.24 10.05
N ALA A 338 -0.88 0.01 10.16
CA ALA A 338 -0.01 0.50 11.24
C ALA A 338 -0.68 0.61 12.63
N GLY A 339 -1.81 -0.07 12.84
CA GLY A 339 -2.46 -0.10 14.15
C GLY A 339 -1.57 -0.76 15.19
N ASP A 340 -1.37 -0.08 16.32
CA ASP A 340 -0.55 -0.57 17.44
C ASP A 340 -1.09 -1.87 18.08
N TYR A 341 -2.37 -2.17 17.89
CA TYR A 341 -3.04 -3.35 18.43
C TYR A 341 -4.13 -3.84 17.48
N VAL A 342 -4.25 -5.17 17.37
CA VAL A 342 -5.40 -5.82 16.73
C VAL A 342 -6.35 -6.27 17.84
N THR A 343 -7.59 -5.80 17.84
CA THR A 343 -8.64 -6.35 18.70
C THR A 343 -9.11 -7.67 18.13
N GLY A 344 -9.04 -8.75 18.91
CA GLY A 344 -9.41 -10.10 18.50
C GLY A 344 -8.37 -11.13 18.90
N ALA A 345 -8.63 -12.38 18.55
CA ALA A 345 -7.70 -13.49 18.74
C ALA A 345 -6.87 -13.73 17.47
N ALA A 346 -5.73 -14.39 17.63
CA ALA A 346 -4.96 -14.93 16.52
C ALA A 346 -5.30 -16.42 16.33
N VAL A 347 -5.58 -16.84 15.11
CA VAL A 347 -5.79 -18.25 14.77
C VAL A 347 -4.77 -18.69 13.74
N THR A 348 -3.96 -19.68 14.09
CA THR A 348 -3.01 -20.33 13.17
C THR A 348 -3.49 -21.75 12.90
N VAL A 349 -3.59 -22.15 11.63
CA VAL A 349 -3.97 -23.53 11.28
C VAL A 349 -2.82 -24.25 10.62
N THR A 350 -2.39 -25.35 11.22
CA THR A 350 -1.34 -26.21 10.68
C THR A 350 -1.95 -27.37 9.91
N ILE A 351 -1.70 -27.42 8.60
CA ILE A 351 -1.98 -28.60 7.77
C ILE A 351 -0.76 -29.52 7.87
N THR A 352 -0.93 -30.69 8.46
CA THR A 352 0.20 -31.56 8.82
C THR A 352 0.79 -32.36 7.66
N SER A 353 0.07 -32.47 6.53
CA SER A 353 0.53 -33.19 5.35
C SER A 353 1.29 -32.24 4.41
N ALA A 354 2.64 -32.31 4.43
CA ALA A 354 3.48 -31.48 3.57
C ALA A 354 3.19 -31.69 2.07
N GLU A 355 2.97 -32.94 1.64
CA GLU A 355 2.62 -33.24 0.25
C GLU A 355 1.26 -32.64 -0.16
N ALA A 356 0.32 -32.48 0.79
CA ALA A 356 -0.96 -31.82 0.52
C ALA A 356 -0.82 -30.30 0.45
N VAL A 357 0.06 -29.71 1.28
CA VAL A 357 0.38 -28.27 1.23
C VAL A 357 1.01 -27.91 -0.11
N GLU A 358 1.96 -28.72 -0.62
CA GLU A 358 2.52 -28.53 -1.97
C GLU A 358 1.48 -28.68 -3.08
N ALA A 359 0.48 -29.54 -2.88
CA ALA A 359 -0.64 -29.72 -3.81
C ALA A 359 -1.72 -28.62 -3.72
N GLY A 360 -1.53 -27.60 -2.87
CA GLY A 360 -2.44 -26.45 -2.75
C GLY A 360 -3.51 -26.57 -1.65
N ALA A 361 -3.25 -27.36 -0.60
CA ALA A 361 -4.10 -27.38 0.58
C ALA A 361 -4.07 -26.04 1.33
N GLU A 362 -5.25 -25.48 1.56
CA GLU A 362 -5.48 -24.19 2.21
C GLU A 362 -6.62 -24.33 3.23
N TRP A 363 -6.68 -23.40 4.16
CA TRP A 363 -7.74 -23.31 5.17
C TRP A 363 -8.38 -21.92 5.15
N LYS A 364 -9.61 -21.79 5.64
CA LYS A 364 -10.25 -20.49 5.86
C LYS A 364 -11.11 -20.52 7.11
N LEU A 365 -11.35 -19.35 7.69
CA LEU A 365 -12.24 -19.19 8.84
C LEU A 365 -13.60 -18.67 8.38
N GLY A 366 -14.67 -19.41 8.67
CA GLY A 366 -16.02 -19.09 8.20
C GLY A 366 -16.26 -19.35 6.71
N GLU A 367 -17.52 -19.26 6.28
CA GLU A 367 -17.89 -19.58 4.89
C GLU A 367 -17.37 -18.55 3.87
N ASN A 368 -17.21 -17.30 4.29
CA ASN A 368 -16.77 -16.18 3.44
C ASN A 368 -15.34 -15.72 3.72
N GLY A 369 -14.57 -16.46 4.52
CA GLY A 369 -13.17 -16.12 4.80
C GLY A 369 -12.25 -16.29 3.58
N GLU A 370 -11.14 -15.58 3.58
CA GLU A 370 -10.07 -15.76 2.59
C GLU A 370 -9.33 -17.08 2.84
N TRP A 371 -8.84 -17.70 1.76
CA TRP A 371 -8.06 -18.92 1.84
C TRP A 371 -6.61 -18.60 2.22
N MET A 372 -6.19 -19.18 3.34
CA MET A 372 -4.89 -18.99 3.98
C MET A 372 -4.04 -20.25 3.82
N LYS A 373 -2.72 -20.11 3.72
CA LYS A 373 -1.80 -21.26 3.62
C LYS A 373 -1.57 -21.88 4.99
N SER A 374 -1.05 -23.11 4.99
CA SER A 374 -0.67 -23.79 6.23
C SER A 374 0.34 -22.96 7.04
N ASN A 375 0.08 -22.82 8.34
CA ASN A 375 0.84 -22.00 9.30
C ASN A 375 0.73 -20.48 9.13
N ASP A 376 -0.07 -19.99 8.17
CA ASP A 376 -0.46 -18.58 8.19
C ASP A 376 -1.31 -18.31 9.44
N THR A 377 -1.22 -17.09 9.95
CA THR A 377 -1.96 -16.65 11.15
C THR A 377 -2.99 -15.61 10.75
N LEU A 378 -4.26 -15.88 11.02
CA LEU A 378 -5.34 -14.92 10.86
C LEU A 378 -5.46 -14.10 12.15
N LEU A 379 -5.26 -12.78 12.04
CA LEU A 379 -5.39 -11.84 13.15
C LEU A 379 -6.80 -11.24 13.20
N GLY A 380 -7.19 -10.72 14.37
CA GLY A 380 -8.44 -9.96 14.52
C GLY A 380 -9.70 -10.83 14.52
N VAL A 381 -9.57 -12.11 14.89
CA VAL A 381 -10.73 -13.01 14.97
C VAL A 381 -11.62 -12.58 16.14
N PRO A 382 -12.92 -12.28 15.92
CA PRO A 382 -13.82 -11.89 17.00
C PRO A 382 -13.95 -12.98 18.07
N ASP A 383 -14.15 -12.60 19.32
CA ASP A 383 -14.48 -13.55 20.40
C ASP A 383 -15.67 -14.43 20.01
N GLY A 384 -15.56 -15.74 20.21
CA GLY A 384 -16.60 -16.69 19.85
C GLY A 384 -16.10 -17.95 19.13
N THR A 385 -17.05 -18.80 18.75
CA THR A 385 -16.78 -20.05 18.05
C THR A 385 -16.86 -19.85 16.54
N HIS A 386 -15.78 -20.16 15.86
CA HIS A 386 -15.65 -20.08 14.40
C HIS A 386 -15.40 -21.46 13.79
N THR A 387 -15.97 -21.69 12.62
CA THR A 387 -15.77 -22.93 11.86
C THR A 387 -14.57 -22.77 10.92
N ILE A 388 -13.65 -23.73 10.91
CA ILE A 388 -12.51 -23.79 10.01
C ILE A 388 -12.89 -24.69 8.83
N TYR A 389 -12.80 -24.16 7.62
CA TYR A 389 -13.02 -24.89 6.38
C TYR A 389 -11.69 -25.22 5.73
N TYR A 390 -11.60 -26.40 5.14
CA TYR A 390 -10.43 -26.89 4.42
C TYR A 390 -10.74 -27.00 2.94
N LYS A 391 -9.78 -26.66 2.07
CA LYS A 391 -9.94 -26.67 0.61
C LYS A 391 -9.88 -28.10 0.07
N GLU A 392 -10.69 -28.41 -0.93
CA GLU A 392 -10.58 -29.71 -1.62
C GLU A 392 -9.35 -29.74 -2.51
N VAL A 393 -8.54 -30.81 -2.39
CA VAL A 393 -7.31 -31.00 -3.15
C VAL A 393 -7.40 -32.33 -3.88
N THR A 394 -7.17 -32.33 -5.19
CA THR A 394 -7.21 -33.55 -6.00
C THR A 394 -6.15 -34.56 -5.53
N GLY A 395 -6.55 -35.81 -5.30
CA GLY A 395 -5.67 -36.86 -4.81
C GLY A 395 -5.53 -36.93 -3.28
N TYR A 396 -6.26 -36.09 -2.54
CA TYR A 396 -6.33 -36.14 -1.09
C TYR A 396 -7.77 -36.10 -0.58
N THR A 397 -8.02 -36.87 0.47
CA THR A 397 -9.23 -36.83 1.26
C THR A 397 -9.15 -35.64 2.21
N LYS A 398 -10.08 -34.71 2.02
CA LYS A 398 -10.22 -33.49 2.82
C LYS A 398 -10.57 -33.82 4.27
N PRO A 399 -9.95 -33.15 5.27
CA PRO A 399 -10.40 -33.25 6.66
C PRO A 399 -11.83 -32.70 6.84
N GLU A 400 -12.53 -33.18 7.86
CA GLU A 400 -13.79 -32.55 8.28
C GLU A 400 -13.55 -31.10 8.72
N ASN A 401 -14.57 -30.25 8.55
CA ASN A 401 -14.48 -28.85 9.00
C ASN A 401 -14.25 -28.81 10.51
N GLY A 402 -13.23 -28.07 10.94
CA GLY A 402 -12.90 -27.89 12.34
C GLY A 402 -13.73 -26.79 13.00
N SER A 403 -13.62 -26.65 14.31
CA SER A 403 -14.09 -25.47 15.04
C SER A 403 -13.02 -24.98 16.00
N VAL A 404 -12.96 -23.66 16.18
CA VAL A 404 -12.09 -23.00 17.14
C VAL A 404 -12.91 -22.00 17.94
N THR A 405 -12.89 -22.13 19.26
CA THR A 405 -13.46 -21.12 20.17
C THR A 405 -12.34 -20.21 20.61
N VAL A 406 -12.36 -18.98 20.13
CA VAL A 406 -11.32 -18.00 20.40
C VAL A 406 -11.79 -17.00 21.44
N ALA A 407 -10.83 -16.42 22.17
CA ALA A 407 -11.05 -15.35 23.12
C ALA A 407 -10.09 -14.19 22.81
N GLU A 408 -10.55 -12.95 23.03
CA GLU A 408 -9.81 -11.74 22.69
C GLU A 408 -8.38 -11.71 23.27
N GLY A 409 -7.41 -11.31 22.44
CA GLY A 409 -6.01 -11.13 22.83
C GLY A 409 -5.24 -12.43 23.10
N LYS A 410 -5.75 -13.58 22.64
CA LYS A 410 -5.08 -14.88 22.77
C LYS A 410 -4.79 -15.52 21.43
N ASP A 411 -3.78 -16.40 21.43
CA ASP A 411 -3.38 -17.20 20.29
C ASP A 411 -4.01 -18.59 20.36
N PHE A 412 -4.55 -19.04 19.23
CA PHE A 412 -5.16 -20.36 19.09
C PHE A 412 -4.56 -21.08 17.89
N THR A 413 -4.24 -22.35 18.09
CA THR A 413 -3.73 -23.21 17.02
C THR A 413 -4.72 -24.33 16.76
N ALA A 414 -5.07 -24.56 15.49
CA ALA A 414 -5.82 -25.73 15.05
C ALA A 414 -5.02 -26.52 14.01
N SER A 415 -5.43 -27.76 13.75
CA SER A 415 -4.74 -28.60 12.77
C SER A 415 -5.71 -29.37 11.87
N GLY A 416 -5.38 -29.46 10.59
CA GLY A 416 -6.10 -30.23 9.59
C GLY A 416 -5.24 -31.35 9.01
N ILE A 417 -5.78 -32.56 8.95
CA ILE A 417 -5.06 -33.74 8.44
C ILE A 417 -5.66 -34.15 7.10
N TYR A 418 -4.91 -33.96 6.02
CA TYR A 418 -5.25 -34.53 4.70
C TYR A 418 -4.65 -35.92 4.58
N THR A 419 -5.45 -36.89 4.16
CA THR A 419 -4.98 -38.25 3.87
C THR A 419 -4.97 -38.47 2.37
N LYS A 420 -3.93 -39.09 1.82
CA LYS A 420 -3.83 -39.39 0.38
C LYS A 420 -4.97 -40.35 -0.01
N SER A 421 -5.72 -40.00 -1.06
CA SER A 421 -6.87 -40.79 -1.54
C SER A 421 -6.47 -42.03 -2.33
#